data_AF-A0A2U1UZS1-F1
#
_entry.id   AF-A0A2U1UZS1-F1
#
_cell.length_a   1.000
_cell.length_b   1.000
_cell.length_c   1.000
_cell.angle_alpha   90.00
_cell.angle_beta   90.00
_cell.angle_gamma   90.00
#
_symmetry.space_group_name_H-M   'P 1'
#
loop_
_entity.id
_entity.type
_entity.pdbx_description
1 polymer ?
#
loop_
_entity_poly.entity_id
_entity_poly.type
_entity_poly.pdbx_seq_one_letter_code
_entity_poly.pdbx_strand_id
1 'polypeptide(L)' 'MKTPSNPPRLAKLTSKNQLTLPRAVMEALGCPSHFRVQVHDGALVLWPGRVVTVLDRPEPMMPQPRARNRAE' A
#
# COMPACT_ATOMS: atom_id res chain seq x y z
N MET A 1 -10.77 -4.96 -17.42
CA MET A 1 -10.32 -5.66 -16.19
C MET A 1 -11.54 -5.96 -15.35
N LYS A 2 -11.87 -7.24 -15.09
CA LYS A 2 -13.01 -7.59 -14.24
C LYS A 2 -12.62 -7.35 -12.79
N THR A 3 -13.22 -6.35 -12.16
CA THR A 3 -13.13 -6.17 -10.70
C THR A 3 -13.74 -7.43 -10.05
N PRO A 4 -13.02 -8.14 -9.17
CA PRO A 4 -13.61 -9.27 -8.47
C PRO A 4 -14.81 -8.76 -7.65
N SER A 5 -16.00 -9.20 -8.03
CA SER A 5 -17.24 -8.90 -7.31
C SER A 5 -17.26 -9.70 -6.01
N ASN A 6 -16.80 -9.11 -4.91
CA ASN A 6 -17.01 -9.65 -3.58
C ASN A 6 -18.25 -8.98 -2.96
N PRO A 7 -19.33 -9.72 -2.67
CA PRO A 7 -20.51 -9.14 -2.04
C PRO A 7 -20.18 -8.59 -0.64
N PRO A 8 -20.86 -7.53 -0.19
CA PRO A 8 -20.65 -6.97 1.13
C PRO A 8 -20.94 -8.03 2.21
N ARG A 9 -20.04 -8.14 3.19
CA ARG A 9 -20.20 -9.02 4.36
C ARG A 9 -20.10 -8.19 5.63
N LEU A 10 -20.93 -8.52 6.61
CA LEU A 10 -20.87 -7.89 7.92
C LEU A 10 -19.70 -8.45 8.72
N ALA A 11 -18.85 -7.57 9.25
CA ALA A 11 -17.75 -7.92 10.14
C ALA A 11 -18.02 -7.33 11.54
N LYS A 12 -17.68 -8.08 12.58
CA LYS A 12 -17.79 -7.61 13.96
C LYS A 12 -16.53 -6.84 14.35
N LEU A 13 -16.70 -5.66 14.95
CA LEU A 13 -15.62 -4.95 15.62
C LEU A 13 -15.31 -5.64 16.96
N THR A 14 -14.04 -5.95 17.22
CA THR A 14 -13.62 -6.53 18.51
C THR A 14 -13.40 -5.45 19.56
N SER A 15 -13.26 -5.83 20.84
CA SER A 15 -13.02 -4.91 21.96
C SER A 15 -11.71 -4.11 21.86
N LYS A 16 -10.80 -4.47 20.94
CA LYS A 16 -9.57 -3.73 20.65
C LYS A 16 -9.64 -2.93 19.34
N ASN A 17 -10.85 -2.64 18.87
CA ASN A 17 -11.10 -1.95 17.60
C ASN A 17 -10.49 -2.66 16.39
N GLN A 18 -10.43 -3.99 16.41
CA GLN A 18 -9.91 -4.78 15.29
C GLN A 18 -11.07 -5.23 14.40
N LEU A 19 -10.84 -5.17 13.08
CA LEU A 19 -11.76 -5.66 12.07
C LEU A 19 -11.06 -6.74 11.24
N THR A 20 -11.65 -7.93 11.17
CA THR A 20 -11.14 -9.03 10.36
C THR A 20 -11.70 -8.93 8.95
N LEU A 21 -10.82 -8.75 7.96
CA LEU A 21 -11.20 -8.71 6.55
C LEU A 21 -11.39 -10.13 6.00
N PRO A 22 -12.43 -10.40 5.18
CA PRO A 22 -12.59 -11.69 4.52
C PRO A 22 -11.41 -12.02 3.62
N ARG A 23 -10.97 -13.29 3.63
CA ARG A 23 -9.85 -13.78 2.83
C ARG A 23 -9.95 -13.41 1.34
N ALA A 24 -11.13 -13.56 0.74
CA ALA A 24 -11.37 -13.22 -0.66
C ALA A 24 -11.10 -11.73 -0.99
N VAL A 25 -11.35 -10.81 -0.06
CA VAL A 25 -11.02 -9.37 -0.23
C VAL A 25 -9.50 -9.18 -0.23
N MET A 26 -8.80 -9.83 0.71
CA MET A 26 -7.35 -9.74 0.80
C MET A 26 -6.66 -10.29 -0.43
N GLU A 27 -7.10 -11.45 -0.93
CA GLU A 27 -6.57 -12.07 -2.16
C GLU A 27 -6.82 -11.19 -3.39
N ALA A 28 -8.01 -10.59 -3.52
CA ALA A 28 -8.32 -9.64 -4.59
C ALA A 28 -7.43 -8.39 -4.59
N LEU A 29 -6.92 -7.98 -3.43
CA LEU A 29 -6.00 -6.84 -3.27
C LEU A 29 -4.52 -7.23 -3.36
N GLY A 30 -4.20 -8.51 -3.62
CA GLY A 30 -2.81 -8.99 -3.66
C GLY A 30 -2.15 -9.15 -2.29
N CYS A 31 -2.95 -9.44 -1.25
CA CYS A 31 -2.50 -9.70 0.12
C CYS A 31 -1.56 -8.62 0.70
N PRO A 32 -1.98 -7.34 0.70
CA PRO A 32 -1.16 -6.26 1.26
C PRO A 32 -0.98 -6.44 2.77
N SER A 33 0.18 -6.02 3.28
CA SER A 33 0.51 -6.08 4.71
C SER A 33 0.04 -4.85 5.49
N HIS A 34 -0.17 -3.72 4.82
CA HIS A 34 -0.53 -2.46 5.46
C HIS A 34 -1.62 -1.74 4.67
N PHE A 35 -2.43 -0.96 5.38
CA PHE A 35 -3.48 -0.13 4.81
C PHE A 35 -3.36 1.29 5.31
N ARG A 36 -3.65 2.24 4.42
CA ARG A 36 -4.00 3.61 4.80
C ARG A 36 -5.48 3.62 5.19
N VAL A 37 -5.79 4.32 6.27
CA VAL A 37 -7.13 4.36 6.87
C VAL A 37 -7.65 5.80 6.84
N GLN A 38 -8.84 6.02 6.27
CA GLN A 38 -9.51 7.33 6.26
C GLN A 38 -11.01 7.16 6.51
N VAL A 39 -11.63 8.20 7.07
CA VAL A 39 -13.10 8.36 7.07
C VAL A 39 -13.47 9.29 5.92
N HIS A 40 -14.36 8.84 5.04
CA HIS A 40 -14.89 9.61 3.93
C HIS A 40 -16.42 9.42 3.89
N ASP A 41 -17.18 10.51 4.07
CA ASP A 41 -18.65 10.51 4.10
C ASP A 41 -19.26 9.45 5.03
N GLY A 42 -18.69 9.31 6.23
CA GLY A 42 -19.14 8.33 7.23
C GLY A 42 -18.73 6.89 6.93
N ALA A 43 -18.05 6.62 5.82
CA ALA A 43 -17.49 5.32 5.49
C ALA A 43 -16.02 5.21 5.91
N LEU A 44 -15.65 4.06 6.46
CA LEU A 44 -14.26 3.68 6.66
C LEU A 44 -13.67 3.20 5.32
N VAL A 45 -12.68 3.89 4.79
CA VAL A 45 -12.01 3.53 3.54
C VAL A 45 -10.59 3.06 3.83
N LEU A 46 -10.23 1.92 3.23
CA LEU A 46 -8.95 1.26 3.37
C LEU A 46 -8.29 1.15 1.99
N TRP A 47 -7.06 1.66 1.85
CA TRP A 47 -6.25 1.47 0.64
C TRP A 47 -4.96 0.73 0.96
N PRO A 48 -4.53 -0.25 0.14
CA PRO A 48 -3.22 -0.86 0.27
C PRO A 48 -2.13 0.21 0.35
N GLY A 49 -1.27 0.11 1.36
CA GLY A 49 -0.15 1.01 1.59
C GLY A 49 1.13 0.22 1.83
N ARG A 50 2.25 0.95 1.82
CA ARG A 50 3.54 0.42 2.26
C ARG A 50 4.08 1.33 3.35
N VAL A 51 4.64 0.72 4.38
CA VAL A 51 5.46 1.45 5.36
C VAL A 51 6.82 1.61 4.72
N VAL A 52 7.25 2.86 4.56
CA VAL A 52 8.59 3.22 4.10
C VAL A 52 9.38 3.73 5.29
N THR A 53 10.58 3.19 5.45
CA THR A 53 11.54 3.53 6.49
C THR A 53 12.66 4.39 5.91
N VAL A 54 13.50 4.96 6.78
CA VAL A 54 14.68 5.74 6.35
C VAL A 54 15.67 4.93 5.51
N LEU A 55 15.63 3.60 5.63
CA LEU A 55 16.46 2.68 4.83
C LEU A 55 15.91 2.49 3.41
N ASP A 56 14.63 2.76 3.17
CA ASP A 56 14.00 2.70 1.85
C ASP A 56 14.27 3.96 1.01
N ARG A 57 15.19 4.83 1.44
CA ARG A 57 15.61 5.97 0.63
C ARG A 57 16.17 5.45 -0.69
N PRO A 58 15.67 5.89 -1.85
CA PRO A 58 16.39 5.65 -3.09
C PRO A 58 17.80 6.21 -2.90
N GLU A 59 18.84 5.43 -3.23
CA GLU A 59 20.21 5.94 -3.20
C GLU A 59 20.20 7.30 -3.91
N PRO A 60 20.78 8.35 -3.31
CA PRO A 60 20.92 9.61 -4.02
C PRO A 60 21.65 9.27 -5.31
N MET A 61 20.96 9.48 -6.43
CA MET A 61 21.46 9.21 -7.77
C MET A 61 22.74 10.04 -7.92
N MET A 62 23.88 9.43 -7.61
CA MET A 62 25.18 10.10 -7.60
C MET A 62 25.35 10.71 -8.99
N PRO A 63 25.75 11.99 -9.09
CA PRO A 63 26.04 12.56 -10.39
C PRO A 63 27.11 11.69 -11.05
N GLN A 64 26.75 11.05 -12.17
CA GLN A 64 27.71 10.30 -12.97
C GLN A 64 28.87 11.25 -13.29
N PRO A 65 30.13 10.87 -13.02
CA PRO A 65 31.25 11.69 -13.43
C PRO A 65 31.11 11.90 -14.94
N ARG A 66 30.91 13.15 -15.35
CA ARG A 66 30.88 13.52 -16.77
C ARG A 66 32.14 12.93 -17.36
N ALA A 67 31.97 12.02 -18.33
CA ALA A 67 33.07 11.42 -19.06
C ALA A 67 34.05 12.54 -19.39
N ARG A 68 35.26 12.43 -18.83
CA ARG A 68 36.33 13.40 -19.03
C ARG A 68 36.69 13.28 -20.49
N ASN A 69 36.10 14.15 -21.33
CA ASN A 69 36.41 14.20 -22.74
C ASN A 69 37.92 14.38 -22.87
N ARG A 70 38.57 13.34 -23.37
CA ARG A 70 39.98 13.32 -23.73
C ARG A 70 40.09 14.07 -25.06
N ALA A 71 40.33 15.37 -24.99
CA ALA A 71 40.97 16.14 -26.05
C ALA A 71 42.44 16.26 -25.57
N GLU A 72 43.33 15.46 -26.16
CA GLU A 72 44.15 15.75 -27.35
C GLU A 72 45.54 16.18 -26.87
#